data_AF-A0A061QNR9-F1
#
_entry.id   AF-A0A061QNR9-F1
#
_cell.length_a   1.000
_cell.length_b   1.000
_cell.length_c   1.000
_cell.angle_alpha   90.00
_cell.angle_beta   90.00
_cell.angle_gamma   90.00
#
_symmetry.space_group_name_H-M   'P 1'
#
loop_
_entity.id
_entity.type
_entity.pdbx_description
1 polymer ?
#
loop_
_entity_poly.entity_id
_entity_poly.type
_entity_poly.pdbx_seq_one_letter_code
_entity_poly.pdbx_strand_id
1 'polypeptide(L)'
;MLDLAEKRSWLATRLHHLHNHLSLDVAALGFPGPLELECQRDSLLESLCAEHSRGAGLAGDLRHGVIVKFAGETGQGAAIRREWFALTAQELLDPSHGLFVSRNSGQSYQPSPAASVACDDPEQYMEVAGRVTGLALLHAVPFDCEFTRAFLRQLLEQDVCVDDMEEMDPVLYRHKIRFLLDNPYPDFLELAFTDCGDDTGVVDRDVEVELVPGGSLQPVTEDNKKEYIDALVRWRLTCAIEGSITAFKRGLHAVVPRELLERMSGFVDPMELSTMIVGLKEIDVQDWKANTRYEGEAMSSGENQQVTWFWALVEGFSEAERKALLQFTTGSSNLPVGGFSRLQSGTGTLHPFTLSELTGRAATNTLPRAAACFNTLYLPAFDSMEQMKERLKIAVGMGGGHFDENAVSIGRGPEENGAGGSVGSPAPQPDDSGEGRNGHESEGMLTT
;
A
#
# COMPACT_ATOMS: atom_id res chain seq x y z
N MET A 1 -21.99 0.84 21.26
CA MET A 1 -20.84 0.24 20.56
C MET A 1 -20.26 1.35 19.70
N LEU A 2 -18.94 1.51 19.66
CA LEU A 2 -18.32 2.53 18.80
C LEU A 2 -18.48 2.12 17.32
N ASP A 3 -18.58 3.10 16.42
CA ASP A 3 -18.49 2.84 14.99
C ASP A 3 -17.03 2.64 14.53
N LEU A 4 -16.84 2.18 13.29
CA LEU A 4 -15.51 1.85 12.77
C LEU A 4 -14.59 3.08 12.60
N ALA A 5 -15.14 4.26 12.31
CA ALA A 5 -14.39 5.51 12.22
C ALA A 5 -14.02 6.06 13.60
N GLU A 6 -14.86 5.87 14.62
CA GLU A 6 -14.52 6.10 16.02
C GLU A 6 -13.38 5.15 16.47
N LYS A 7 -13.48 3.85 16.17
CA LYS A 7 -12.43 2.86 16.45
C LYS A 7 -11.10 3.23 15.74
N ARG A 8 -11.15 3.66 14.47
CA ARG A 8 -9.95 4.12 13.73
C ARG A 8 -9.36 5.40 14.31
N SER A 9 -10.21 6.34 14.74
CA SER A 9 -9.80 7.59 15.39
C SER A 9 -9.13 7.32 16.75
N TRP A 10 -9.65 6.37 17.52
CA TRP A 10 -9.05 5.88 18.77
C TRP A 10 -7.65 5.31 18.52
N LEU A 11 -7.47 4.47 17.49
CA LEU A 11 -6.18 3.88 17.14
C LEU A 11 -5.14 4.95 16.80
N ALA A 12 -5.47 5.87 15.88
CA ALA A 12 -4.57 6.94 15.47
C ALA A 12 -4.19 7.85 16.66
N THR A 13 -5.17 8.20 17.50
CA THR A 13 -4.94 8.96 18.75
C THR A 13 -4.00 8.20 19.70
N ARG A 14 -4.20 6.88 19.86
CA ARG A 14 -3.42 6.10 20.82
C ARG A 14 -1.99 5.84 20.35
N LEU A 15 -1.76 5.60 19.06
CA LEU A 15 -0.42 5.53 18.48
C LEU A 15 0.34 6.85 18.66
N HIS A 16 -0.28 7.98 18.28
CA HIS A 16 0.28 9.31 18.47
C HIS A 16 0.70 9.55 19.93
N HIS A 17 -0.16 9.22 20.90
CA HIS A 17 0.19 9.34 22.32
C HIS A 17 1.31 8.40 22.76
N LEU A 18 1.33 7.13 22.34
CA LEU A 18 2.39 6.20 22.72
C LEU A 18 3.76 6.67 22.23
N HIS A 19 3.85 7.09 20.98
CA HIS A 19 5.10 7.51 20.35
C HIS A 19 5.58 8.87 20.88
N ASN A 20 4.65 9.80 21.16
CA ASN A 20 4.97 11.13 21.70
C ASN A 20 5.12 11.19 23.24
N HIS A 21 4.76 10.13 23.98
CA HIS A 21 5.07 10.03 25.42
C HIS A 21 6.38 9.28 25.68
N LEU A 22 6.71 8.24 24.92
CA LEU A 22 8.01 7.54 25.00
C LEU A 22 9.21 8.44 24.64
N SER A 23 8.96 9.58 24.02
CA SER A 23 9.96 10.60 23.68
C SER A 23 10.22 11.59 24.83
N LEU A 24 9.29 11.79 25.77
CA LEU A 24 9.43 12.84 26.81
C LEU A 24 10.61 12.60 27.76
N ASP A 25 10.93 11.34 28.08
CA ASP A 25 12.11 10.97 28.88
C ASP A 25 13.44 11.16 28.13
N VAL A 26 13.40 11.47 26.83
CA VAL A 26 14.56 11.63 25.94
C VAL A 26 14.66 13.06 25.34
N ALA A 27 13.79 13.98 25.77
CA ALA A 27 13.62 15.32 25.18
C ALA A 27 14.83 16.28 25.28
N ALA A 28 15.94 15.85 25.87
CA ALA A 28 17.17 16.63 26.02
C ALA A 28 18.15 16.53 24.83
N LEU A 29 17.92 15.63 23.85
CA LEU A 29 18.93 15.29 22.83
C LEU A 29 18.57 15.66 21.38
N GLY A 30 17.37 16.18 21.13
CA GLY A 30 16.87 16.49 19.78
C GLY A 30 16.32 15.25 19.07
N PHE A 31 15.04 15.30 18.68
CA PHE A 31 14.37 14.13 18.11
C PHE A 31 14.69 13.92 16.63
N PRO A 32 14.86 12.67 16.17
CA PRO A 32 14.66 12.37 14.76
C PRO A 32 13.19 12.64 14.41
N GLY A 33 12.97 13.23 13.23
CA GLY A 33 11.62 13.37 12.67
C GLY A 33 11.10 12.05 12.09
N PRO A 34 10.11 12.09 11.18
CA PRO A 34 9.79 10.95 10.33
C PRO A 34 11.05 10.45 9.61
N LEU A 35 11.20 9.14 9.49
CA LEU A 35 12.33 8.52 8.79
C LEU A 35 12.25 8.84 7.29
N GLU A 36 13.33 9.36 6.70
CA GLU A 36 13.42 9.48 5.24
C GLU A 36 13.76 8.12 4.61
N LEU A 37 13.03 7.75 3.57
CA LEU A 37 13.28 6.57 2.73
C LEU A 37 13.51 7.03 1.29
N GLU A 38 14.62 6.59 0.68
CA GLU A 38 14.92 6.77 -0.74
C GLU A 38 14.77 5.43 -1.46
N CYS A 39 13.67 5.26 -2.18
CA CYS A 39 13.25 3.98 -2.75
C CYS A 39 13.61 3.87 -4.24
N GLN A 40 13.96 2.66 -4.69
CA GLN A 40 14.03 2.34 -6.13
C GLN A 40 12.64 1.93 -6.62
N ARG A 41 12.20 2.46 -7.77
CA ARG A 41 10.85 2.18 -8.32
C ARG A 41 10.75 0.82 -9.00
N ASP A 42 11.83 0.36 -9.64
CA ASP A 42 11.85 -0.87 -10.46
C ASP A 42 12.19 -2.15 -9.66
N SER A 43 12.38 -2.03 -8.34
CA SER A 43 12.73 -3.13 -7.42
C SER A 43 12.40 -2.76 -5.97
N LEU A 44 11.17 -2.32 -5.72
CA LEU A 44 10.80 -1.64 -4.48
C LEU A 44 10.91 -2.56 -3.26
N LEU A 45 10.29 -3.73 -3.31
CA LEU A 45 10.25 -4.71 -2.24
C LEU A 45 11.63 -5.34 -2.00
N GLU A 46 12.36 -5.69 -3.07
CA GLU A 46 13.73 -6.19 -2.98
C GLU A 46 14.67 -5.17 -2.32
N SER A 47 14.60 -3.90 -2.72
CA SER A 47 15.45 -2.84 -2.16
C SER A 47 15.10 -2.53 -0.69
N LEU A 48 13.82 -2.44 -0.35
CA LEU A 48 13.35 -2.30 1.04
C LEU A 48 13.85 -3.45 1.93
N CYS A 49 13.78 -4.69 1.45
CA CYS A 49 14.29 -5.86 2.17
C CYS A 49 15.81 -5.81 2.31
N ALA A 50 16.53 -5.54 1.22
CA ALA A 50 17.99 -5.44 1.21
C ALA A 50 18.52 -4.31 2.10
N GLU A 51 17.79 -3.20 2.28
CA GLU A 51 18.11 -2.17 3.27
C GLU A 51 17.82 -2.62 4.70
N HIS A 52 16.65 -3.23 4.92
CA HIS A 52 16.22 -3.69 6.24
C HIS A 52 17.26 -4.65 6.86
N SER A 53 17.73 -5.65 6.12
CA SER A 53 18.78 -6.59 6.60
C SER A 53 20.17 -5.97 6.76
N ARG A 54 20.41 -4.75 6.27
CA ARG A 54 21.61 -3.96 6.55
C ARG A 54 21.47 -3.05 7.78
N GLY A 55 20.32 -3.08 8.47
CA GLY A 55 20.01 -2.14 9.56
C GLY A 55 19.68 -0.74 9.07
N ALA A 56 19.34 -0.58 7.78
CA ALA A 56 18.95 0.67 7.13
C ALA A 56 17.45 0.66 6.77
N GLY A 57 16.96 1.76 6.18
CA GLY A 57 15.57 1.89 5.74
C GLY A 57 14.59 1.50 6.84
N LEU A 58 13.66 0.59 6.54
CA LEU A 58 12.62 0.12 7.45
C LEU A 58 13.12 -0.54 8.75
N ALA A 59 14.41 -0.83 8.91
CA ALA A 59 14.98 -1.24 10.21
C ALA A 59 15.03 -0.11 11.26
N GLY A 60 14.94 1.16 10.83
CA GLY A 60 15.02 2.34 11.68
C GLY A 60 13.81 2.57 12.60
N ASP A 61 13.80 3.73 13.26
CA ASP A 61 12.71 4.15 14.17
C ASP A 61 11.48 4.62 13.39
N LEU A 62 10.50 3.73 13.25
CA LEU A 62 9.26 3.97 12.50
C LEU A 62 8.17 4.73 13.30
N ARG A 63 8.40 5.03 14.58
CA ARG A 63 7.38 5.61 15.48
C ARG A 63 6.85 6.97 15.02
N HIS A 64 7.68 7.78 14.38
CA HIS A 64 7.30 9.09 13.85
C HIS A 64 6.85 9.04 12.38
N GLY A 65 6.66 7.84 11.82
CA GLY A 65 6.29 7.63 10.42
C GLY A 65 7.46 7.78 9.46
N VAL A 66 7.13 7.98 8.17
CA VAL A 66 8.10 8.02 7.06
C VAL A 66 7.80 9.17 6.08
N ILE A 67 8.86 9.69 5.47
CA ILE A 67 8.86 10.53 4.28
C ILE A 67 9.50 9.72 3.15
N VAL A 68 8.72 9.41 2.12
CA VAL A 68 9.19 8.63 0.97
C VAL A 68 9.61 9.57 -0.16
N LYS A 69 10.72 9.22 -0.82
CA LYS A 69 11.26 9.81 -2.04
C LYS A 69 11.61 8.65 -2.98
N PHE A 70 11.36 8.77 -4.28
CA PHE A 70 11.89 7.82 -5.26
C PHE A 70 13.23 8.34 -5.80
N ALA A 71 14.21 7.44 -5.95
CA ALA A 71 15.56 7.81 -6.33
C ALA A 71 15.60 8.46 -7.73
N GLY A 72 16.18 9.65 -7.82
CA GLY A 72 16.22 10.44 -9.07
C GLY A 72 14.92 11.20 -9.41
N GLU A 73 13.84 11.01 -8.64
CA GLU A 73 12.59 11.77 -8.80
C GLU A 73 12.56 13.01 -7.90
N THR A 74 11.85 14.06 -8.34
CA THR A 74 11.73 15.32 -7.58
C THR A 74 10.53 15.38 -6.63
N GLY A 75 9.52 14.53 -6.83
CA GLY A 75 8.26 14.59 -6.09
C GLY A 75 8.39 14.15 -4.64
N GLN A 76 7.65 14.79 -3.73
CA GLN A 76 7.66 14.44 -2.29
C GLN A 76 6.28 14.61 -1.62
N GLY A 77 6.06 13.96 -0.48
CA GLY A 77 4.87 14.17 0.36
C GLY A 77 3.84 13.04 0.28
N ALA A 78 2.56 13.34 0.54
CA ALA A 78 1.53 12.30 0.69
C ALA A 78 1.12 11.63 -0.63
N ALA A 79 1.25 12.29 -1.79
CA ALA A 79 1.02 11.63 -3.08
C ALA A 79 2.01 10.47 -3.26
N ILE A 80 3.32 10.77 -3.17
CA ILE A 80 4.41 9.80 -3.26
C ILE A 80 4.33 8.74 -2.16
N ARG A 81 3.97 9.10 -0.91
CA ARG A 81 3.75 8.12 0.16
C ARG A 81 2.58 7.18 -0.13
N ARG A 82 1.47 7.67 -0.71
CA ARG A 82 0.30 6.84 -1.08
C ARG A 82 0.59 5.96 -2.31
N GLU A 83 1.33 6.48 -3.29
CA GLU A 83 1.88 5.72 -4.42
C GLU A 83 2.79 4.59 -3.92
N TRP A 84 3.72 4.88 -3.01
CA TRP A 84 4.61 3.89 -2.40
C TRP A 84 3.87 2.76 -1.68
N PHE A 85 2.84 3.08 -0.89
CA PHE A 85 1.99 2.04 -0.28
C PHE A 85 1.28 1.18 -1.35
N ALA A 86 0.78 1.78 -2.43
CA ALA A 86 0.11 1.06 -3.50
C ALA A 86 1.07 0.14 -4.30
N LEU A 87 2.27 0.61 -4.64
CA LEU A 87 3.29 -0.19 -5.32
C LEU A 87 3.82 -1.32 -4.42
N THR A 88 4.07 -1.02 -3.14
CA THR A 88 4.51 -2.06 -2.18
C THR A 88 3.44 -3.12 -1.97
N ALA A 89 2.15 -2.76 -1.99
CA ALA A 89 1.05 -3.72 -1.94
C ALA A 89 0.96 -4.59 -3.21
N GLN A 90 1.24 -4.01 -4.39
CA GLN A 90 1.26 -4.75 -5.65
C GLN A 90 2.40 -5.78 -5.68
N GLU A 91 3.62 -5.38 -5.34
CA GLU A 91 4.77 -6.31 -5.31
C GLU A 91 4.60 -7.38 -4.23
N LEU A 92 4.12 -7.05 -3.02
CA LEU A 92 3.89 -8.04 -1.97
C LEU A 92 2.84 -9.11 -2.33
N LEU A 93 1.91 -8.78 -3.23
CA LEU A 93 0.86 -9.70 -3.68
C LEU A 93 1.11 -10.28 -5.08
N ASP A 94 2.26 -9.98 -5.72
CA ASP A 94 2.60 -10.58 -7.01
C ASP A 94 2.91 -12.08 -6.82
N PRO A 95 2.20 -12.99 -7.53
CA PRO A 95 2.40 -14.43 -7.37
C PRO A 95 3.81 -14.92 -7.72
N SER A 96 4.62 -14.14 -8.46
CA SER A 96 5.99 -14.50 -8.83
C SER A 96 6.98 -14.47 -7.66
N HIS A 97 6.75 -13.64 -6.64
CA HIS A 97 7.53 -13.69 -5.39
C HIS A 97 7.09 -14.85 -4.47
N GLY A 98 5.91 -15.42 -4.68
CA GLY A 98 5.39 -16.58 -3.93
C GLY A 98 5.18 -16.36 -2.43
N LEU A 99 5.26 -15.12 -1.94
CA LEU A 99 5.18 -14.74 -0.52
C LEU A 99 3.77 -14.93 0.06
N PHE A 100 2.75 -14.59 -0.72
CA PHE A 100 1.33 -14.69 -0.34
C PHE A 100 0.56 -15.56 -1.33
N VAL A 101 -0.51 -16.19 -0.86
CA VAL A 101 -1.43 -17.02 -1.66
C VAL A 101 -2.87 -16.61 -1.41
N SER A 102 -3.68 -16.58 -2.47
CA SER A 102 -5.15 -16.47 -2.39
C SER A 102 -5.78 -17.80 -2.84
N ARG A 103 -6.85 -18.24 -2.18
CA ARG A 103 -7.64 -19.42 -2.61
C ARG A 103 -9.05 -19.05 -3.09
N ASN A 104 -9.39 -17.76 -3.08
CA ASN A 104 -10.67 -17.19 -3.50
C ASN A 104 -10.50 -16.16 -4.63
N SER A 105 -9.72 -16.50 -5.66
CA SER A 105 -9.58 -15.70 -6.89
C SER A 105 -9.11 -14.25 -6.69
N GLY A 106 -8.20 -14.02 -5.74
CA GLY A 106 -7.63 -12.70 -5.44
C GLY A 106 -8.46 -11.83 -4.49
N GLN A 107 -9.49 -12.37 -3.84
CA GLN A 107 -10.30 -11.61 -2.86
C GLN A 107 -9.59 -11.45 -1.52
N SER A 108 -8.86 -12.46 -1.03
CA SER A 108 -8.11 -12.38 0.23
C SER A 108 -6.83 -13.21 0.22
N TYR A 109 -5.78 -12.70 0.84
CA TYR A 109 -4.45 -13.28 0.83
C TYR A 109 -4.00 -13.74 2.22
N GLN A 110 -3.25 -14.82 2.28
CA GLN A 110 -2.54 -15.26 3.49
C GLN A 110 -1.08 -15.55 3.15
N PRO A 111 -0.16 -15.58 4.13
CA PRO A 111 1.20 -16.03 3.89
C PRO A 111 1.20 -17.39 3.18
N SER A 112 2.03 -17.51 2.16
CA SER A 112 2.19 -18.74 1.40
C SER A 112 2.94 -19.77 2.25
N PRO A 113 2.40 -20.97 2.47
CA PRO A 113 3.14 -22.04 3.14
C PRO A 113 4.41 -22.43 2.34
N ALA A 114 4.36 -22.34 1.01
CA ALA A 114 5.48 -22.60 0.11
C ALA A 114 6.44 -21.41 -0.05
N ALA A 115 6.35 -20.34 0.75
CA ALA A 115 7.18 -19.15 0.59
C ALA A 115 8.69 -19.47 0.67
N SER A 116 9.11 -20.46 1.46
CA SER A 116 10.50 -20.95 1.57
C SER A 116 10.96 -21.82 0.39
N VAL A 117 10.08 -22.13 -0.57
CA VAL A 117 10.40 -22.78 -1.85
C VAL A 117 10.50 -21.75 -2.98
N ALA A 118 9.79 -20.61 -2.83
CA ALA A 118 9.79 -19.51 -3.80
C ALA A 118 10.86 -18.43 -3.51
N CYS A 119 11.28 -18.27 -2.25
CA CYS A 119 12.19 -17.22 -1.78
C CYS A 119 13.19 -17.77 -0.75
N ASP A 120 14.44 -17.30 -0.79
CA ASP A 120 15.52 -17.75 0.12
C ASP A 120 15.34 -17.30 1.59
N ASP A 121 14.66 -16.16 1.83
CA ASP A 121 14.36 -15.64 3.18
C ASP A 121 12.95 -15.01 3.22
N PRO A 122 11.88 -15.81 3.24
CA PRO A 122 10.52 -15.27 3.29
C PRO A 122 10.20 -14.54 4.60
N GLU A 123 10.94 -14.79 5.69
CA GLU A 123 10.73 -14.08 6.95
C GLU A 123 11.18 -12.62 6.87
N GLN A 124 12.29 -12.31 6.18
CA GLN A 124 12.73 -10.94 5.90
C GLN A 124 11.64 -10.13 5.19
N TYR A 125 11.04 -10.69 4.13
CA TYR A 125 9.97 -10.05 3.37
C TYR A 125 8.69 -9.91 4.20
N MET A 126 8.34 -10.90 5.02
CA MET A 126 7.19 -10.85 5.92
C MET A 126 7.36 -9.79 7.01
N GLU A 127 8.55 -9.62 7.59
CA GLU A 127 8.82 -8.53 8.53
C GLU A 127 8.70 -7.15 7.86
N VAL A 128 9.20 -6.98 6.63
CA VAL A 128 9.01 -5.76 5.84
C VAL A 128 7.52 -5.50 5.59
N ALA A 129 6.75 -6.50 5.17
CA ALA A 129 5.30 -6.40 4.98
C ALA A 129 4.56 -5.99 6.27
N GLY A 130 4.97 -6.55 7.42
CA GLY A 130 4.46 -6.16 8.73
C GLY A 130 4.77 -4.70 9.08
N ARG A 131 6.00 -4.24 8.85
CA ARG A 131 6.43 -2.85 9.07
C ARG A 131 5.65 -1.87 8.19
N VAL A 132 5.45 -2.20 6.92
CA VAL A 132 4.65 -1.39 5.97
C VAL A 132 3.18 -1.36 6.41
N THR A 133 2.59 -2.49 6.81
CA THR A 133 1.22 -2.56 7.33
C THR A 133 1.06 -1.71 8.61
N GLY A 134 2.04 -1.75 9.51
CA GLY A 134 2.08 -0.90 10.70
C GLY A 134 2.18 0.60 10.36
N LEU A 135 2.97 0.96 9.34
CA LEU A 135 3.05 2.32 8.83
C LEU A 135 1.73 2.79 8.18
N ALA A 136 1.01 1.93 7.46
CA ALA A 136 -0.32 2.26 6.92
C ALA A 136 -1.33 2.53 8.04
N LEU A 137 -1.29 1.70 9.10
CA LEU A 137 -2.08 1.92 10.31
C LEU A 137 -1.74 3.25 11.01
N LEU A 138 -0.46 3.61 11.10
CA LEU A 138 0.02 4.87 11.68
C LEU A 138 -0.36 6.11 10.84
N HIS A 139 -0.13 6.08 9.52
CA HIS A 139 -0.36 7.23 8.61
C HIS A 139 -1.84 7.44 8.23
N ALA A 140 -2.75 6.54 8.63
CA ALA A 140 -4.14 6.51 8.17
C ALA A 140 -4.30 6.46 6.63
N VAL A 141 -3.35 5.80 5.96
CA VAL A 141 -3.34 5.59 4.50
C VAL A 141 -3.85 4.18 4.18
N PRO A 142 -4.78 4.02 3.21
CA PRO A 142 -5.15 2.73 2.67
C PRO A 142 -3.96 1.98 2.04
N PHE A 143 -3.81 0.70 2.39
CA PHE A 143 -2.81 -0.23 1.89
C PHE A 143 -3.55 -1.48 1.40
N ASP A 144 -3.61 -1.69 0.08
CA ASP A 144 -4.60 -2.57 -0.58
C ASP A 144 -4.27 -4.08 -0.49
N CYS A 145 -3.72 -4.51 0.65
CA CYS A 145 -3.49 -5.91 1.00
C CYS A 145 -4.67 -6.46 1.81
N GLU A 146 -5.66 -7.03 1.12
CA GLU A 146 -6.80 -7.69 1.77
C GLU A 146 -6.38 -9.07 2.29
N PHE A 147 -6.22 -9.18 3.61
CA PHE A 147 -5.78 -10.41 4.27
C PHE A 147 -6.96 -11.31 4.65
N THR A 148 -6.73 -12.64 4.76
CA THR A 148 -7.76 -13.58 5.25
C THR A 148 -8.12 -13.28 6.71
N ARG A 149 -9.37 -13.57 7.09
CA ARG A 149 -9.89 -13.48 8.46
C ARG A 149 -9.03 -14.29 9.44
N ALA A 150 -8.56 -15.47 9.01
CA ALA A 150 -7.64 -16.32 9.76
C ALA A 150 -6.30 -15.64 10.10
N PHE A 151 -5.69 -14.92 9.14
CA PHE A 151 -4.45 -14.20 9.37
C PHE A 151 -4.70 -12.95 10.22
N LEU A 152 -5.77 -12.20 9.94
CA LEU A 152 -6.17 -11.00 10.68
C LEU A 152 -6.48 -11.26 12.16
N ARG A 153 -7.09 -12.42 12.52
CA ARG A 153 -7.21 -12.84 13.92
C ARG A 153 -5.87 -12.94 14.62
N GLN A 154 -4.92 -13.59 13.96
CA GLN A 154 -3.59 -13.81 14.53
C GLN A 154 -2.87 -12.46 14.72
N LEU A 155 -3.03 -11.49 13.78
CA LEU A 155 -2.54 -10.11 13.95
C LEU A 155 -3.24 -9.32 15.08
N LEU A 156 -4.45 -9.71 15.49
CA LEU A 156 -5.14 -9.20 16.69
C LEU A 156 -4.76 -9.95 17.98
N GLU A 157 -3.76 -10.84 17.94
CA GLU A 157 -3.43 -11.79 19.03
C GLU A 157 -4.64 -12.64 19.48
N GLN A 158 -5.53 -13.00 18.53
CA GLN A 158 -6.64 -13.94 18.73
C GLN A 158 -6.29 -15.32 18.15
N ASP A 159 -6.81 -16.39 18.77
CA ASP A 159 -6.82 -17.73 18.21
C ASP A 159 -7.68 -17.82 16.93
N VAL A 160 -7.28 -18.67 15.99
CA VAL A 160 -8.09 -19.07 14.82
C VAL A 160 -9.24 -19.99 15.22
N CYS A 161 -10.35 -19.95 14.48
CA CYS A 161 -11.47 -20.87 14.68
C CYS A 161 -11.80 -21.70 13.44
N VAL A 162 -12.55 -22.79 13.64
CA VAL A 162 -12.95 -23.75 12.60
C VAL A 162 -13.69 -23.07 11.43
N ASP A 163 -14.47 -22.03 11.72
CA ASP A 163 -15.22 -21.28 10.71
C ASP A 163 -14.33 -20.44 9.77
N ASP A 164 -13.07 -20.18 10.15
CA ASP A 164 -12.11 -19.44 9.30
C ASP A 164 -11.60 -20.31 8.12
N MET A 165 -11.74 -21.64 8.22
CA MET A 165 -11.47 -22.55 7.09
C MET A 165 -12.46 -22.37 5.93
N GLU A 166 -13.66 -21.79 6.14
CA GLU A 166 -14.61 -21.57 5.03
C GLU A 166 -14.10 -20.54 4.01
N GLU A 167 -13.25 -19.60 4.44
CA GLU A 167 -12.59 -18.64 3.57
C GLU A 167 -11.34 -19.23 2.92
N MET A 168 -10.55 -20.00 3.69
CA MET A 168 -9.30 -20.59 3.20
C MET A 168 -9.55 -21.73 2.20
N ASP A 169 -10.40 -22.69 2.53
CA ASP A 169 -10.79 -23.78 1.64
C ASP A 169 -12.26 -24.18 1.88
N PRO A 170 -13.20 -23.62 1.11
CA PRO A 170 -14.62 -23.97 1.17
C PRO A 170 -14.91 -25.46 0.90
N VAL A 171 -14.02 -26.18 0.22
CA VAL A 171 -14.20 -27.60 -0.14
C VAL A 171 -13.81 -28.49 1.05
N LEU A 172 -12.60 -28.31 1.59
CA LEU A 172 -12.13 -28.99 2.80
C LEU A 172 -13.06 -28.70 4.00
N TYR A 173 -13.47 -27.45 4.16
CA TYR A 173 -14.40 -27.04 5.21
C TYR A 173 -15.77 -27.73 5.08
N ARG A 174 -16.37 -27.79 3.89
CA ARG A 174 -17.70 -28.40 3.70
C ARG A 174 -17.66 -29.93 3.71
N HIS A 175 -16.68 -30.54 3.06
CA HIS A 175 -16.67 -31.98 2.78
C HIS A 175 -15.88 -32.83 3.79
N LYS A 176 -14.90 -32.26 4.52
CA LYS A 176 -14.18 -32.94 5.60
C LYS A 176 -14.62 -32.42 6.98
N ILE A 177 -14.43 -31.12 7.23
CA ILE A 177 -14.61 -30.53 8.57
C ILE A 177 -16.07 -30.54 9.02
N ARG A 178 -16.99 -29.90 8.28
CA ARG A 178 -18.42 -29.87 8.63
C ARG A 178 -19.03 -31.27 8.63
N PHE A 179 -18.68 -32.10 7.65
CA PHE A 179 -19.14 -33.49 7.60
C PHE A 179 -18.83 -34.26 8.90
N LEU A 180 -17.58 -34.16 9.41
CA LEU A 180 -17.16 -34.82 10.66
C LEU A 180 -17.76 -34.19 11.93
N LEU A 181 -18.06 -32.89 11.93
CA LEU A 181 -18.74 -32.23 13.06
C LEU A 181 -20.22 -32.61 13.14
N ASP A 182 -20.91 -32.61 12.00
CA ASP A 182 -22.36 -32.67 11.90
C ASP A 182 -22.91 -34.12 11.83
N ASN A 183 -22.04 -35.12 11.61
CA ASN A 183 -22.38 -36.53 11.51
C ASN A 183 -21.52 -37.40 12.47
N PRO A 184 -21.99 -38.58 12.90
CA PRO A 184 -21.14 -39.58 13.55
C PRO A 184 -19.96 -39.99 12.65
N TYR A 185 -18.81 -40.28 13.26
CA TYR A 185 -17.61 -40.76 12.59
C TYR A 185 -17.90 -42.08 11.85
N PRO A 186 -17.78 -42.16 10.52
CA PRO A 186 -18.17 -43.37 9.81
C PRO A 186 -17.13 -44.49 9.92
N ASP A 187 -17.58 -45.72 10.20
CA ASP A 187 -16.73 -46.92 10.37
C ASP A 187 -15.82 -47.27 9.17
N PHE A 188 -16.00 -46.63 8.01
CA PHE A 188 -15.22 -46.82 6.80
C PHE A 188 -14.13 -45.76 6.57
N LEU A 189 -14.04 -44.73 7.42
CA LEU A 189 -13.01 -43.70 7.35
C LEU A 189 -11.81 -44.09 8.21
N GLU A 190 -10.67 -44.30 7.57
CA GLU A 190 -9.40 -44.70 8.22
C GLU A 190 -8.48 -43.47 8.37
N LEU A 191 -8.99 -42.38 8.96
CA LEU A 191 -8.17 -41.20 9.26
C LEU A 191 -7.28 -41.45 10.49
N ALA A 192 -6.05 -40.93 10.45
CA ALA A 192 -5.19 -40.73 11.61
C ALA A 192 -5.08 -39.24 11.95
N PHE A 193 -4.33 -38.85 12.98
CA PHE A 193 -3.99 -37.45 13.28
C PHE A 193 -2.87 -36.95 12.35
N THR A 194 -3.08 -37.16 11.06
CA THR A 194 -2.25 -36.71 9.95
C THR A 194 -3.10 -35.94 8.94
N ASP A 195 -2.43 -35.24 8.04
CA ASP A 195 -3.04 -34.65 6.85
C ASP A 195 -2.07 -34.74 5.68
N CYS A 196 -2.56 -35.13 4.50
CA CYS A 196 -1.76 -35.13 3.28
C CYS A 196 -1.43 -33.69 2.86
N GLY A 197 -0.27 -33.48 2.25
CA GLY A 197 0.00 -32.22 1.55
C GLY A 197 -1.06 -31.96 0.48
N ASP A 198 -1.59 -30.74 0.41
CA ASP A 198 -2.34 -30.26 -0.76
C ASP A 198 -1.65 -29.05 -1.40
N ASP A 199 -2.41 -28.19 -2.04
CA ASP A 199 -2.02 -26.95 -2.69
C ASP A 199 -1.33 -25.92 -1.76
N THR A 200 -0.90 -26.28 -0.55
CA THR A 200 0.04 -25.52 0.30
C THR A 200 1.46 -25.50 -0.26
N GLY A 201 1.89 -26.56 -0.96
CA GLY A 201 3.18 -26.64 -1.65
C GLY A 201 4.43 -26.79 -0.77
N VAL A 202 4.28 -26.91 0.56
CA VAL A 202 5.41 -27.14 1.50
C VAL A 202 5.94 -28.58 1.42
N VAL A 203 5.03 -29.49 1.10
CA VAL A 203 5.16 -30.95 1.21
C VAL A 203 4.45 -31.54 -0.01
N ASP A 204 5.02 -32.58 -0.60
CA ASP A 204 4.45 -33.25 -1.77
C ASP A 204 3.10 -33.91 -1.42
N ARG A 205 2.19 -34.05 -2.39
CA ARG A 205 0.84 -34.58 -2.16
C ARG A 205 0.84 -36.02 -1.63
N ASP A 206 1.89 -36.77 -1.98
CA ASP A 206 2.11 -38.15 -1.58
C ASP A 206 2.77 -38.30 -0.19
N VAL A 207 2.97 -37.18 0.54
CA VAL A 207 3.57 -37.17 1.88
C VAL A 207 2.57 -36.65 2.92
N GLU A 208 2.30 -37.47 3.93
CA GLU A 208 1.54 -37.09 5.12
C GLU A 208 2.40 -36.32 6.13
N VAL A 209 1.79 -35.34 6.79
CA VAL A 209 2.37 -34.63 7.95
C VAL A 209 1.57 -34.98 9.20
N GLU A 210 2.26 -35.25 10.31
CA GLU A 210 1.59 -35.44 11.60
C GLU A 210 1.09 -34.10 12.17
N LEU A 211 -0.20 -34.03 12.50
CA LEU A 211 -0.83 -32.85 13.10
C LEU A 211 -0.50 -32.68 14.58
N VAL A 212 -0.10 -33.77 15.24
CA VAL A 212 0.37 -33.87 16.62
C VAL A 212 1.52 -34.89 16.68
N PRO A 213 2.45 -34.83 17.65
CA PRO A 213 3.56 -35.78 17.71
C PRO A 213 3.10 -37.25 17.85
N GLY A 214 3.45 -38.10 16.88
CA GLY A 214 2.98 -39.49 16.80
C GLY A 214 1.58 -39.65 16.21
N GLY A 215 1.03 -38.61 15.58
CA GLY A 215 -0.32 -38.57 15.02
C GLY A 215 -0.62 -39.65 13.99
N SER A 216 0.38 -40.17 13.28
CA SER A 216 0.25 -41.32 12.36
C SER A 216 -0.14 -42.64 13.06
N LEU A 217 0.09 -42.73 14.37
CA LEU A 217 -0.30 -43.88 15.21
C LEU A 217 -1.60 -43.64 15.99
N GLN A 218 -2.21 -42.46 15.85
CA GLN A 218 -3.45 -42.07 16.54
C GLN A 218 -4.62 -42.06 15.55
N PRO A 219 -5.44 -43.13 15.48
CA PRO A 219 -6.63 -43.14 14.63
C PRO A 219 -7.69 -42.15 15.14
N VAL A 220 -8.46 -41.60 14.20
CA VAL A 220 -9.62 -40.75 14.51
C VAL A 220 -10.82 -41.63 14.85
N THR A 221 -11.60 -41.22 15.85
CA THR A 221 -12.79 -41.90 16.37
C THR A 221 -13.89 -40.88 16.67
N GLU A 222 -15.12 -41.34 16.95
CA GLU A 222 -16.21 -40.43 17.36
C GLU A 222 -15.84 -39.59 18.59
N ASP A 223 -15.10 -40.16 19.53
CA ASP A 223 -14.69 -39.48 20.78
C ASP A 223 -13.65 -38.38 20.54
N ASN A 224 -12.69 -38.58 19.62
CA ASN A 224 -11.56 -37.67 19.42
C ASN A 224 -11.64 -36.80 18.14
N LYS A 225 -12.63 -36.99 17.25
CA LYS A 225 -12.73 -36.26 15.97
C LYS A 225 -12.72 -34.74 16.07
N LYS A 226 -13.11 -34.17 17.21
CA LYS A 226 -13.03 -32.72 17.46
C LYS A 226 -11.59 -32.27 17.68
N GLU A 227 -10.82 -33.02 18.44
CA GLU A 227 -9.38 -32.78 18.64
C GLU A 227 -8.62 -32.93 17.30
N TYR A 228 -9.03 -33.88 16.46
CA TYR A 228 -8.51 -34.01 15.09
C TYR A 228 -8.77 -32.75 14.25
N ILE A 229 -10.01 -32.23 14.27
CA ILE A 229 -10.39 -31.03 13.53
C ILE A 229 -9.65 -29.80 14.07
N ASP A 230 -9.54 -29.64 15.40
CA ASP A 230 -8.81 -28.53 16.00
C ASP A 230 -7.31 -28.60 15.68
N ALA A 231 -6.72 -29.79 15.60
CA ALA A 231 -5.33 -29.99 15.17
C ALA A 231 -5.16 -29.68 13.67
N LEU A 232 -6.07 -30.13 12.81
CA LEU A 232 -6.10 -29.86 11.37
C LEU A 232 -6.23 -28.36 11.07
N VAL A 233 -7.19 -27.67 11.70
CA VAL A 233 -7.42 -26.23 11.55
C VAL A 233 -6.18 -25.44 11.98
N ARG A 234 -5.60 -25.77 13.14
CA ARG A 234 -4.38 -25.12 13.65
C ARG A 234 -3.16 -25.37 12.76
N TRP A 235 -3.00 -26.58 12.23
CA TRP A 235 -1.94 -26.88 11.28
C TRP A 235 -2.07 -26.02 10.00
N ARG A 236 -3.28 -25.96 9.42
CA ARG A 236 -3.53 -25.26 8.15
C ARG A 236 -3.51 -23.73 8.24
N LEU A 237 -3.97 -23.15 9.36
CA LEU A 237 -4.08 -21.70 9.52
C LEU A 237 -2.94 -21.05 10.33
N THR A 238 -2.15 -21.84 11.05
CA THR A 238 -1.07 -21.34 11.93
C THR A 238 0.25 -22.07 11.68
N CYS A 239 0.35 -23.37 12.01
CA CYS A 239 1.66 -24.04 12.09
C CYS A 239 2.41 -24.07 10.74
N ALA A 240 1.71 -24.33 9.63
CA ALA A 240 2.30 -24.38 8.30
C ALA A 240 2.84 -23.03 7.79
N ILE A 241 2.59 -21.92 8.51
CA ILE A 241 3.03 -20.55 8.19
C ILE A 241 3.54 -19.77 9.43
N GLU A 242 3.92 -20.48 10.50
CA GLU A 242 4.22 -19.86 11.81
C GLU A 242 5.40 -18.88 11.77
N GLY A 243 6.46 -19.20 11.00
CA GLY A 243 7.60 -18.29 10.78
C GLY A 243 7.18 -16.99 10.11
N SER A 244 6.44 -17.09 8.99
CA SER A 244 5.89 -15.95 8.26
C SER A 244 4.96 -15.08 9.13
N ILE A 245 4.08 -15.69 9.92
CA ILE A 245 3.22 -14.97 10.88
C ILE A 245 4.06 -14.27 11.95
N THR A 246 5.04 -14.98 12.52
CA THR A 246 5.92 -14.44 13.57
C THR A 246 6.75 -13.26 13.07
N ALA A 247 7.30 -13.36 11.86
CA ALA A 247 8.05 -12.29 11.21
C ALA A 247 7.15 -11.07 10.89
N PHE A 248 5.96 -11.30 10.33
CA PHE A 248 5.01 -10.22 10.06
C PHE A 248 4.58 -9.51 11.36
N LYS A 249 4.27 -10.27 12.42
CA LYS A 249 4.01 -9.72 13.76
C LYS A 249 5.19 -8.90 14.29
N ARG A 250 6.41 -9.42 14.18
CA ARG A 250 7.66 -8.74 14.59
C ARG A 250 7.80 -7.39 13.90
N GLY A 251 7.48 -7.32 12.61
CA GLY A 251 7.44 -6.08 11.84
C GLY A 251 6.30 -5.13 12.22
N LEU A 252 5.08 -5.65 12.36
CA LEU A 252 3.90 -4.87 12.78
C LEU A 252 4.11 -4.24 14.16
N HIS A 253 4.66 -5.01 15.11
CA HIS A 253 4.96 -4.56 16.48
C HIS A 253 6.05 -3.48 16.56
N ALA A 254 6.84 -3.26 15.49
CA ALA A 254 7.76 -2.13 15.41
C ALA A 254 7.06 -0.77 15.21
N VAL A 255 5.77 -0.77 14.86
CA VAL A 255 4.97 0.46 14.62
C VAL A 255 3.66 0.48 15.42
N VAL A 256 3.05 -0.68 15.69
CA VAL A 256 1.79 -0.83 16.44
C VAL A 256 2.04 -1.81 17.60
N PRO A 257 2.29 -1.34 18.83
CA PRO A 257 2.69 -2.20 19.95
C PRO A 257 1.68 -3.33 20.23
N ARG A 258 2.19 -4.51 20.62
CA ARG A 258 1.41 -5.73 20.89
C ARG A 258 0.26 -5.45 21.89
N GLU A 259 0.56 -4.73 22.97
CA GLU A 259 -0.41 -4.40 24.02
C GLU A 259 -1.49 -3.40 23.56
N LEU A 260 -1.36 -2.84 22.36
CA LEU A 260 -2.41 -2.05 21.70
C LEU A 260 -3.33 -2.95 20.86
N LEU A 261 -2.77 -3.93 20.14
CA LEU A 261 -3.53 -4.94 19.38
C LEU A 261 -4.35 -5.83 20.32
N GLU A 262 -3.76 -6.29 21.43
CA GLU A 262 -4.45 -7.03 22.50
C GLU A 262 -5.59 -6.24 23.16
N ARG A 263 -5.56 -4.89 23.09
CA ARG A 263 -6.68 -4.04 23.55
C ARG A 263 -7.72 -3.84 22.46
N MET A 264 -7.29 -3.69 21.21
CA MET A 264 -8.18 -3.61 20.05
C MET A 264 -9.02 -4.87 19.91
N SER A 265 -8.44 -6.05 20.08
CA SER A 265 -9.10 -7.34 19.86
C SER A 265 -10.33 -7.60 20.74
N GLY A 266 -10.52 -6.82 21.82
CA GLY A 266 -11.73 -6.82 22.65
C GLY A 266 -12.89 -5.96 22.12
N PHE A 267 -12.70 -5.18 21.05
CA PHE A 267 -13.74 -4.33 20.44
C PHE A 267 -13.61 -4.08 18.92
N VAL A 268 -12.54 -4.55 18.28
CA VAL A 268 -12.28 -4.55 16.84
C VAL A 268 -12.26 -6.00 16.38
N ASP A 269 -13.10 -6.36 15.41
CA ASP A 269 -13.07 -7.69 14.80
C ASP A 269 -12.07 -7.77 13.62
N PRO A 270 -11.76 -8.97 13.09
CA PRO A 270 -10.78 -9.12 12.00
C PRO A 270 -11.18 -8.39 10.70
N MET A 271 -12.46 -8.32 10.34
CA MET A 271 -12.92 -7.62 9.14
C MET A 271 -12.90 -6.11 9.31
N GLU A 272 -13.16 -5.64 10.53
CA GLU A 272 -12.90 -4.26 10.91
C GLU A 272 -11.41 -3.91 10.81
N LEU A 273 -10.49 -4.78 11.26
CA LEU A 273 -9.05 -4.57 11.07
C LEU A 273 -8.68 -4.56 9.57
N SER A 274 -9.21 -5.49 8.76
CA SER A 274 -9.01 -5.47 7.30
C SER A 274 -9.38 -4.11 6.71
N THR A 275 -10.55 -3.58 7.10
CA THR A 275 -11.04 -2.28 6.64
C THR A 275 -10.21 -1.10 7.18
N MET A 276 -9.55 -1.23 8.35
CA MET A 276 -8.61 -0.23 8.86
C MET A 276 -7.27 -0.16 8.11
N ILE A 277 -6.88 -1.28 7.47
CA ILE A 277 -5.67 -1.42 6.63
C ILE A 277 -6.00 -1.02 5.19
N VAL A 278 -6.98 -1.68 4.59
CA VAL A 278 -7.34 -1.61 3.16
C VAL A 278 -8.16 -0.37 2.80
N GLY A 279 -8.87 0.22 3.77
CA GLY A 279 -9.79 1.32 3.55
C GLY A 279 -11.14 0.88 2.98
N LEU A 280 -11.99 1.85 2.66
CA LEU A 280 -13.30 1.60 2.04
C LEU A 280 -13.14 1.52 0.52
N LYS A 281 -13.50 0.36 -0.06
CA LYS A 281 -13.42 0.09 -1.50
C LYS A 281 -14.60 0.67 -2.29
N GLU A 282 -15.78 0.79 -1.69
CA GLU A 282 -16.97 1.36 -2.35
C GLU A 282 -16.95 2.90 -2.28
N ILE A 283 -17.20 3.56 -3.41
CA ILE A 283 -17.23 5.02 -3.53
C ILE A 283 -18.68 5.50 -3.61
N ASP A 284 -19.21 5.96 -2.47
CA ASP A 284 -20.46 6.73 -2.43
C ASP A 284 -20.20 8.14 -2.97
N VAL A 285 -20.86 8.45 -4.10
CA VAL A 285 -20.77 9.75 -4.76
C VAL A 285 -21.53 10.83 -3.99
N GLN A 286 -22.52 10.48 -3.17
CA GLN A 286 -23.24 11.45 -2.34
C GLN A 286 -22.41 11.85 -1.11
N ASP A 287 -21.68 10.92 -0.47
CA ASP A 287 -20.67 11.26 0.55
C ASP A 287 -19.54 12.13 -0.05
N TRP A 288 -19.06 11.80 -1.26
CA TRP A 288 -18.07 12.63 -1.98
C TRP A 288 -18.58 14.07 -2.16
N LYS A 289 -19.77 14.21 -2.72
CA LYS A 289 -20.43 15.48 -3.04
C LYS A 289 -20.75 16.32 -1.80
N ALA A 290 -21.15 15.66 -0.70
CA ALA A 290 -21.44 16.31 0.59
C ALA A 290 -20.17 16.80 1.31
N ASN A 291 -19.04 16.12 1.16
CA ASN A 291 -17.76 16.47 1.78
C ASN A 291 -16.80 17.21 0.83
N THR A 292 -17.29 17.75 -0.30
CA THR A 292 -16.47 18.52 -1.25
C THR A 292 -16.39 20.00 -0.89
N ARG A 293 -15.19 20.56 -0.92
CA ARG A 293 -14.93 22.01 -0.88
C ARG A 293 -14.89 22.57 -2.30
N TYR A 294 -15.54 23.71 -2.54
CA TYR A 294 -15.56 24.38 -3.86
C TYR A 294 -14.80 25.69 -3.81
N GLU A 295 -13.79 25.85 -4.68
CA GLU A 295 -12.89 27.01 -4.73
C GLU A 295 -12.90 27.72 -6.09
N GLY A 296 -12.82 29.04 -6.07
CA GLY A 296 -12.96 29.90 -7.25
C GLY A 296 -14.29 30.66 -7.23
N GLU A 297 -14.27 31.93 -7.65
CA GLU A 297 -15.42 32.84 -7.58
C GLU A 297 -16.66 32.27 -8.28
N ALA A 298 -16.45 31.61 -9.43
CA ALA A 298 -17.55 30.97 -10.15
C ALA A 298 -18.07 29.71 -9.43
N MET A 299 -17.20 28.90 -8.82
CA MET A 299 -17.59 27.60 -8.24
C MET A 299 -18.20 27.70 -6.84
N SER A 300 -17.69 28.59 -5.99
CA SER A 300 -18.23 28.82 -4.64
C SER A 300 -19.62 29.50 -4.62
N SER A 301 -20.14 29.91 -5.79
CA SER A 301 -21.45 30.56 -5.96
C SER A 301 -22.67 29.62 -5.85
N GLY A 302 -22.46 28.30 -5.92
CA GLY A 302 -23.51 27.28 -5.79
C GLY A 302 -24.30 26.96 -7.06
N GLU A 303 -24.44 27.90 -8.01
CA GLU A 303 -25.18 27.70 -9.28
C GLU A 303 -24.25 27.36 -10.47
N ASN A 304 -23.08 26.78 -10.22
CA ASN A 304 -22.04 26.61 -11.22
C ASN A 304 -22.29 25.42 -12.18
N GLN A 305 -22.38 25.71 -13.48
CA GLN A 305 -22.65 24.70 -14.51
C GLN A 305 -21.55 23.63 -14.64
N GLN A 306 -20.28 23.97 -14.40
CA GLN A 306 -19.16 23.01 -14.43
C GLN A 306 -19.25 22.03 -13.26
N VAL A 307 -19.61 22.52 -12.06
CA VAL A 307 -19.84 21.68 -10.87
C VAL A 307 -21.02 20.73 -11.11
N THR A 308 -22.10 21.20 -11.71
CA THR A 308 -23.25 20.36 -12.09
C THR A 308 -22.86 19.26 -13.10
N TRP A 309 -22.09 19.59 -14.13
CA TRP A 309 -21.60 18.61 -15.10
C TRP A 309 -20.63 17.60 -14.48
N PHE A 310 -19.70 18.06 -13.63
CA PHE A 310 -18.75 17.19 -12.94
C PHE A 310 -19.48 16.11 -12.12
N TRP A 311 -20.45 16.48 -11.29
CA TRP A 311 -21.18 15.49 -10.49
C TRP A 311 -22.05 14.57 -11.33
N ALA A 312 -22.74 15.08 -12.36
CA ALA A 312 -23.52 14.24 -13.26
C ALA A 312 -22.63 13.25 -14.05
N LEU A 313 -21.36 13.57 -14.28
CA LEU A 313 -20.38 12.63 -14.82
C LEU A 313 -19.94 11.58 -13.79
N VAL A 314 -19.55 11.98 -12.57
CA VAL A 314 -19.10 11.04 -11.52
C VAL A 314 -20.21 10.10 -11.06
N GLU A 315 -21.46 10.58 -10.97
CA GLU A 315 -22.65 9.77 -10.74
C GLU A 315 -22.84 8.74 -11.87
N GLY A 316 -22.60 9.13 -13.13
CA GLY A 316 -22.66 8.27 -14.31
C GLY A 316 -21.38 7.46 -14.63
N PHE A 317 -20.34 7.53 -13.81
CA PHE A 317 -19.11 6.73 -13.96
C PHE A 317 -19.28 5.34 -13.33
N SER A 318 -18.62 4.34 -13.93
CA SER A 318 -18.42 3.02 -13.32
C SER A 318 -17.49 3.10 -12.10
N GLU A 319 -17.52 2.08 -11.25
CA GLU A 319 -16.67 2.03 -10.05
C GLU A 319 -15.17 2.17 -10.38
N ALA A 320 -14.69 1.51 -11.44
CA ALA A 320 -13.31 1.63 -11.90
C ALA A 320 -12.96 3.07 -12.34
N GLU A 321 -13.87 3.77 -13.03
CA GLU A 321 -13.67 5.18 -13.40
C GLU A 321 -13.69 6.11 -12.18
N ARG A 322 -14.53 5.82 -11.17
CA ARG A 322 -14.54 6.56 -9.88
C ARG A 322 -13.25 6.33 -9.10
N LYS A 323 -12.76 5.08 -9.01
CA LYS A 323 -11.49 4.72 -8.36
C LYS A 323 -10.29 5.37 -9.04
N ALA A 324 -10.25 5.36 -10.38
CA ALA A 324 -9.20 6.04 -11.13
C ALA A 324 -9.24 7.57 -10.93
N LEU A 325 -10.42 8.19 -10.86
CA LEU A 325 -10.55 9.62 -10.53
C LEU A 325 -10.12 9.93 -9.08
N LEU A 326 -10.48 9.07 -8.12
CA LEU A 326 -10.05 9.19 -6.72
C LEU A 326 -8.52 9.07 -6.62
N GLN A 327 -7.92 8.11 -7.32
CA GLN A 327 -6.47 7.92 -7.36
C GLN A 327 -5.78 9.11 -8.03
N PHE A 328 -6.27 9.59 -9.17
CA PHE A 328 -5.74 10.81 -9.82
C PHE A 328 -5.77 12.03 -8.89
N THR A 329 -6.84 12.19 -8.10
CA THR A 329 -7.07 13.40 -7.30
C THR A 329 -6.54 13.33 -5.87
N THR A 330 -6.25 12.15 -5.33
CA THR A 330 -5.75 11.96 -3.95
C THR A 330 -4.45 11.15 -3.87
N GLY A 331 -4.15 10.29 -4.83
CA GLY A 331 -3.06 9.32 -4.79
C GLY A 331 -3.43 7.94 -4.23
N SER A 332 -4.71 7.67 -3.93
CA SER A 332 -5.18 6.33 -3.51
C SER A 332 -6.48 5.91 -4.21
N SER A 333 -6.63 4.62 -4.47
CA SER A 333 -7.81 3.98 -5.07
C SER A 333 -8.95 3.73 -4.07
N ASN A 334 -8.63 3.66 -2.77
CA ASN A 334 -9.58 3.40 -1.68
C ASN A 334 -9.70 4.63 -0.77
N LEU A 335 -10.79 4.72 -0.01
CA LEU A 335 -11.02 5.82 0.94
C LEU A 335 -10.55 5.48 2.35
N PRO A 336 -10.15 6.46 3.18
CA PRO A 336 -9.95 6.23 4.61
C PRO A 336 -11.28 5.84 5.28
N VAL A 337 -11.17 5.09 6.40
CA VAL A 337 -12.33 4.72 7.23
C VAL A 337 -13.09 5.99 7.67
N GLY A 338 -14.38 6.05 7.37
CA GLY A 338 -15.22 7.24 7.57
C GLY A 338 -15.40 8.12 6.32
N GLY A 339 -14.96 7.65 5.16
CA GLY A 339 -15.30 8.23 3.85
C GLY A 339 -14.60 9.55 3.56
N PHE A 340 -15.20 10.36 2.68
CA PHE A 340 -14.63 11.62 2.22
C PHE A 340 -14.47 12.65 3.36
N SER A 341 -15.28 12.54 4.42
CA SER A 341 -15.14 13.33 5.65
C SER A 341 -13.79 13.16 6.37
N ARG A 342 -13.08 12.05 6.10
CA ARG A 342 -11.81 11.68 6.75
C ARG A 342 -10.59 11.77 5.84
N LEU A 343 -10.72 12.34 4.64
CA LEU A 343 -9.57 12.60 3.76
C LEU A 343 -8.53 13.50 4.44
N GLN A 344 -7.24 13.17 4.25
CA GLN A 344 -6.10 13.87 4.84
C GLN A 344 -5.11 14.37 3.79
N SER A 345 -4.44 15.48 4.10
CA SER A 345 -3.38 16.08 3.27
C SER A 345 -2.00 15.44 3.50
N GLY A 346 -0.99 15.97 2.82
CA GLY A 346 0.45 15.81 3.11
C GLY A 346 0.82 15.52 4.57
N THR A 347 0.28 16.33 5.48
CA THR A 347 0.66 16.43 6.89
C THR A 347 -0.20 15.60 7.85
N GLY A 348 -1.15 14.81 7.34
CA GLY A 348 -2.11 14.07 8.17
C GLY A 348 -3.25 14.93 8.74
N THR A 349 -3.26 16.24 8.51
CA THR A 349 -4.44 17.07 8.82
C THR A 349 -5.59 16.74 7.89
N LEU A 350 -6.82 16.76 8.41
CA LEU A 350 -8.03 16.65 7.58
C LEU A 350 -7.99 17.69 6.46
N HIS A 351 -8.23 17.25 5.24
CA HIS A 351 -8.36 18.10 4.07
C HIS A 351 -9.35 17.46 3.10
N PRO A 352 -10.57 18.02 2.95
CA PRO A 352 -11.59 17.45 2.07
C PRO A 352 -11.13 17.42 0.62
N PHE A 353 -11.80 16.59 -0.18
CA PHE A 353 -11.70 16.71 -1.64
C PHE A 353 -12.09 18.14 -2.04
N THR A 354 -11.27 18.76 -2.89
CA THR A 354 -11.44 20.17 -3.26
C THR A 354 -11.58 20.29 -4.77
N LEU A 355 -12.71 20.81 -5.25
CA LEU A 355 -12.94 21.14 -6.65
C LEU A 355 -12.66 22.64 -6.84
N SER A 356 -11.59 22.97 -7.56
CA SER A 356 -11.10 24.32 -7.73
C SER A 356 -11.16 24.76 -9.20
N GLU A 357 -11.46 26.03 -9.44
CA GLU A 357 -11.40 26.64 -10.76
C GLU A 357 -9.95 26.78 -11.25
N LEU A 358 -9.61 26.23 -12.43
CA LEU A 358 -8.32 26.47 -13.07
C LEU A 358 -8.33 27.82 -13.78
N THR A 359 -7.61 28.81 -13.25
CA THR A 359 -7.63 30.20 -13.76
C THR A 359 -6.37 30.58 -14.54
N GLY A 360 -6.43 31.71 -15.26
CA GLY A 360 -5.29 32.29 -15.99
C GLY A 360 -5.04 31.69 -17.38
N ARG A 361 -3.84 31.91 -17.94
CA ARG A 361 -3.48 31.48 -19.32
C ARG A 361 -3.53 29.96 -19.56
N ALA A 362 -3.59 29.16 -18.49
CA ALA A 362 -3.70 27.71 -18.56
C ALA A 362 -5.16 27.19 -18.55
N ALA A 363 -6.17 28.07 -18.52
CA ALA A 363 -7.58 27.71 -18.35
C ALA A 363 -8.31 27.30 -19.65
N THR A 364 -7.84 27.74 -20.82
CA THR A 364 -8.59 27.56 -22.08
C THR A 364 -8.34 26.20 -22.73
N ASN A 365 -9.34 25.31 -22.69
CA ASN A 365 -9.37 24.02 -23.40
C ASN A 365 -8.18 23.07 -23.08
N THR A 366 -7.67 23.15 -21.86
CA THR A 366 -6.60 22.30 -21.31
C THR A 366 -7.16 21.04 -20.63
N LEU A 367 -6.27 20.15 -20.18
CA LEU A 367 -6.63 19.03 -19.32
C LEU A 367 -6.81 19.48 -17.85
N PRO A 368 -7.76 18.87 -17.11
CA PRO A 368 -7.82 18.98 -15.65
C PRO A 368 -6.50 18.59 -14.99
N ARG A 369 -6.18 19.24 -13.86
CA ARG A 369 -4.92 19.04 -13.12
C ARG A 369 -5.23 18.62 -11.69
N ALA A 370 -4.51 17.65 -11.15
CA ALA A 370 -4.63 17.28 -9.74
C ALA A 370 -3.45 17.79 -8.93
N ALA A 371 -3.69 18.11 -7.66
CA ALA A 371 -2.66 18.25 -6.63
C ALA A 371 -2.96 17.24 -5.52
N ALA A 372 -2.53 15.99 -5.74
CA ALA A 372 -2.89 14.85 -4.91
C ALA A 372 -2.50 15.01 -3.43
N CYS A 373 -1.40 15.70 -3.12
CA CYS A 373 -0.99 16.05 -1.75
C CYS A 373 -2.03 16.91 -0.98
N PHE A 374 -2.95 17.57 -1.68
CA PHE A 374 -4.03 18.39 -1.13
C PHE A 374 -5.43 17.88 -1.50
N ASN A 375 -5.56 16.69 -2.10
CA ASN A 375 -6.85 16.13 -2.52
C ASN A 375 -7.64 17.05 -3.48
N THR A 376 -6.93 17.88 -4.28
CA THR A 376 -7.52 18.96 -5.08
C THR A 376 -7.55 18.62 -6.57
N LEU A 377 -8.70 18.81 -7.22
CA LEU A 377 -8.88 18.81 -8.67
C LEU A 377 -9.09 20.24 -9.18
N TYR A 378 -8.18 20.72 -10.01
CA TYR A 378 -8.32 21.96 -10.77
C TYR A 378 -9.04 21.68 -12.09
N LEU A 379 -10.24 22.20 -12.23
CA LEU A 379 -11.13 21.98 -13.36
C LEU A 379 -11.17 23.24 -14.26
N PRO A 380 -10.79 23.14 -15.54
CA PRO A 380 -11.00 24.19 -16.53
C PRO A 380 -12.49 24.51 -16.73
N ALA A 381 -12.79 25.70 -17.26
CA ALA A 381 -14.10 25.99 -17.81
C ALA A 381 -14.22 25.31 -19.19
N PHE A 382 -15.12 24.33 -19.30
CA PHE A 382 -15.43 23.63 -20.55
C PHE A 382 -16.67 24.19 -21.23
N ASP A 383 -16.75 24.02 -22.55
CA ASP A 383 -17.89 24.44 -23.38
C ASP A 383 -19.09 23.48 -23.27
N SER A 384 -18.84 22.20 -22.94
CA SER A 384 -19.88 21.17 -22.78
C SER A 384 -19.49 20.05 -21.81
N MET A 385 -20.51 19.30 -21.37
CA MET A 385 -20.36 18.12 -20.51
C MET A 385 -19.57 16.98 -21.20
N GLU A 386 -19.70 16.84 -22.52
CA GLU A 386 -18.97 15.87 -23.34
C GLU A 386 -17.48 16.23 -23.40
N GLN A 387 -17.16 17.50 -23.62
CA GLN A 387 -15.79 18.01 -23.62
C GLN A 387 -15.14 17.79 -22.24
N MET A 388 -15.85 18.08 -21.15
CA MET A 388 -15.41 17.77 -19.79
C MET A 388 -15.17 16.26 -19.59
N LYS A 389 -16.08 15.40 -20.06
CA LYS A 389 -15.96 13.93 -19.95
C LYS A 389 -14.72 13.39 -20.67
N GLU A 390 -14.48 13.85 -21.89
CA GLU A 390 -13.30 13.49 -22.67
C GLU A 390 -12.02 13.94 -21.95
N ARG A 391 -11.95 15.21 -21.55
CA ARG A 391 -10.77 15.81 -20.91
C ARG A 391 -10.47 15.21 -19.53
N LEU A 392 -11.48 14.90 -18.72
CA LEU A 392 -11.32 14.16 -17.47
C LEU A 392 -10.76 12.75 -17.70
N LYS A 393 -11.30 11.99 -18.66
CA LYS A 393 -10.82 10.64 -18.97
C LYS A 393 -9.37 10.63 -19.46
N ILE A 394 -8.98 11.60 -20.28
CA ILE A 394 -7.59 11.74 -20.73
C ILE A 394 -6.67 12.07 -19.55
N ALA A 395 -7.03 13.03 -18.70
CA ALA A 395 -6.22 13.42 -17.55
C ALA A 395 -6.03 12.27 -16.53
N VAL A 396 -7.11 11.57 -16.18
CA VAL A 396 -7.08 10.40 -15.29
C VAL A 396 -6.26 9.26 -15.91
N GLY A 397 -6.43 8.98 -17.20
CA GLY A 397 -5.66 7.94 -17.91
C GLY A 397 -4.16 8.25 -18.04
N MET A 398 -3.77 9.53 -18.02
CA MET A 398 -2.37 9.95 -18.00
C MET A 398 -1.75 9.89 -16.60
N GLY A 399 -2.49 10.29 -15.56
CA GLY A 399 -1.98 10.34 -14.19
C GLY A 399 -1.96 9.00 -13.44
N GLY A 400 -2.58 7.95 -13.98
CA GLY A 400 -2.69 6.65 -13.31
C GLY A 400 -1.41 5.81 -13.21
N GLY A 401 -0.29 6.25 -13.80
CA GLY A 401 0.95 5.46 -13.88
C GLY A 401 2.21 6.08 -13.25
N HIS A 402 2.22 7.38 -12.94
CA HIS A 402 3.40 8.07 -12.39
C HIS A 402 3.03 9.45 -11.81
N PHE A 403 3.35 9.72 -10.54
CA PHE A 403 3.07 11.01 -9.89
C PHE A 403 4.24 12.03 -9.98
N ASP A 404 4.71 12.35 -11.18
CA ASP A 404 5.66 13.46 -11.35
C ASP A 404 4.97 14.83 -11.21
N GLU A 405 5.33 15.57 -10.16
CA GLU A 405 4.87 16.95 -9.91
C GLU A 405 5.33 17.95 -11.00
N ASN A 406 6.36 17.62 -11.80
CA ASN A 406 6.86 18.46 -12.88
C ASN A 406 6.21 18.22 -14.26
N ALA A 407 5.61 17.05 -14.51
CA ALA A 407 4.90 16.73 -15.76
C ALA A 407 3.74 17.71 -16.07
N VAL A 408 3.24 18.41 -15.06
CA VAL A 408 2.17 19.41 -15.13
C VAL A 408 2.71 20.83 -15.45
N SER A 409 4.04 21.01 -15.50
CA SER A 409 4.70 22.31 -15.25
C SER A 409 5.58 22.87 -16.38
N ILE A 410 5.68 22.25 -17.57
CA ILE A 410 6.47 22.78 -18.70
C ILE A 410 5.58 23.17 -19.90
N GLY A 411 5.11 24.42 -19.89
CA GLY A 411 4.44 25.08 -21.01
C GLY A 411 5.30 26.16 -21.68
N ARG A 412 6.53 25.83 -22.10
CA ARG A 412 7.33 26.75 -22.94
C ARG A 412 6.84 26.69 -24.38
N GLY A 413 6.12 27.73 -24.82
CA GLY A 413 5.79 27.93 -26.24
C GLY A 413 7.03 28.19 -27.11
N PRO A 414 6.93 28.05 -28.43
CA PRO A 414 8.04 28.29 -29.34
C PRO A 414 8.42 29.77 -29.34
N GLU A 415 9.72 30.06 -29.37
CA GLU A 415 10.24 31.42 -29.55
C GLU A 415 10.02 31.87 -31.01
N GLU A 416 9.53 33.10 -31.19
CA GLU A 416 9.30 33.66 -32.52
C GLU A 416 10.63 33.99 -33.21
N ASN A 417 10.90 33.32 -34.34
CA ASN A 417 12.07 33.62 -35.17
C ASN A 417 11.95 35.00 -35.84
N GLY A 418 12.45 36.03 -35.16
CA GLY A 418 12.60 37.38 -35.71
C GLY A 418 13.59 37.39 -36.89
N ALA A 419 13.07 37.46 -38.12
CA ALA A 419 13.87 37.47 -39.33
C ALA A 419 14.66 38.79 -39.48
N GLY A 420 15.99 38.73 -39.46
CA GLY A 420 16.84 39.93 -39.51
C GLY A 420 18.35 39.68 -39.62
N GLY A 421 18.80 38.82 -40.54
CA GLY A 421 20.22 38.52 -40.74
C GLY A 421 20.65 38.57 -42.20
N SER A 422 21.51 39.52 -42.56
CA SER A 422 22.02 39.70 -43.94
C SER A 422 23.51 39.35 -44.06
N VAL A 423 23.81 38.30 -44.85
CA VAL A 423 25.02 38.09 -45.69
C VAL A 423 26.40 38.31 -45.04
N GLY A 424 27.21 37.24 -44.89
CA GLY A 424 28.61 37.35 -44.45
C GLY A 424 29.42 36.04 -44.36
N SER A 425 29.57 35.31 -45.47
CA SER A 425 30.36 34.05 -45.56
C SER A 425 31.73 34.27 -46.25
N PRO A 426 32.68 33.30 -46.29
CA PRO A 426 33.23 32.49 -45.19
C PRO A 426 34.78 32.22 -45.26
N ALA A 427 35.37 31.69 -44.17
CA ALA A 427 36.58 30.83 -44.12
C ALA A 427 37.94 31.40 -44.67
N PRO A 428 39.08 30.66 -44.61
CA PRO A 428 39.52 29.57 -43.70
C PRO A 428 40.86 29.89 -42.95
N GLN A 429 41.39 28.95 -42.15
CA GLN A 429 42.81 28.85 -41.79
C GLN A 429 43.51 27.74 -42.60
N PRO A 430 44.83 27.84 -42.82
CA PRO A 430 45.72 26.69 -42.61
C PRO A 430 47.13 27.03 -42.05
N ASP A 431 47.88 25.95 -41.73
CA ASP A 431 49.34 25.76 -41.69
C ASP A 431 50.26 26.55 -40.71
N ASP A 432 50.57 25.89 -39.58
CA ASP A 432 51.83 25.15 -39.27
C ASP A 432 53.25 25.81 -39.44
N SER A 433 54.23 25.18 -38.77
CA SER A 433 55.67 25.49 -38.59
C SER A 433 56.02 26.61 -37.58
N GLY A 434 57.05 26.48 -36.73
CA GLY A 434 57.89 25.30 -36.44
C GLY A 434 59.08 25.58 -35.50
N GLU A 435 59.63 24.52 -34.87
CA GLU A 435 60.90 24.45 -34.09
C GLU A 435 61.05 25.32 -32.81
N GLY A 436 62.00 25.00 -31.89
CA GLY A 436 62.17 25.85 -30.68
C GLY A 436 63.28 25.58 -29.64
N ARG A 437 63.42 24.37 -29.04
CA ARG A 437 64.51 23.92 -28.11
C ARG A 437 64.77 24.62 -26.72
N ASN A 438 65.01 23.75 -25.72
CA ASN A 438 65.97 23.82 -24.58
C ASN A 438 65.62 24.52 -23.22
N GLY A 439 66.15 23.90 -22.13
CA GLY A 439 66.09 24.29 -20.69
C GLY A 439 65.30 23.23 -19.86
N HIS A 440 65.84 22.38 -18.97
CA HIS A 440 66.57 22.59 -17.68
C HIS A 440 65.83 23.60 -16.76
N GLU A 441 65.52 23.34 -15.48
CA GLU A 441 66.07 22.46 -14.40
C GLU A 441 64.91 21.69 -13.65
N SER A 442 65.04 20.54 -12.96
CA SER A 442 65.72 20.20 -11.68
C SER A 442 65.20 21.02 -10.46
N GLU A 443 64.72 20.53 -9.29
CA GLU A 443 64.41 19.20 -8.65
C GLU A 443 63.27 19.43 -7.59
N GLY A 444 62.71 18.53 -6.75
CA GLY A 444 62.85 17.08 -6.44
C GLY A 444 62.14 16.70 -5.10
N MET A 445 62.01 15.38 -4.76
CA MET A 445 61.40 14.78 -3.53
C MET A 445 59.86 14.98 -3.33
N LEU A 446 59.04 14.00 -2.91
CA LEU A 446 58.96 13.16 -1.67
C LEU A 446 58.64 14.01 -0.41
N THR A 447 57.73 13.65 0.51
CA THR A 447 57.14 12.34 0.91
C THR A 447 55.66 12.43 1.37
N THR A 448 55.04 11.26 1.60
CA THR A 448 53.92 10.94 2.53
C THR A 448 52.62 11.74 2.40
#